data_AF-B0MHB3-F1
#
_entry.id   AF-B0MHB3-F1
#
_cell.length_a   1.000
_cell.length_b   1.000
_cell.length_c   1.000
_cell.angle_alpha   90.00
_cell.angle_beta   90.00
_cell.angle_gamma   90.00
#
_symmetry.space_group_name_H-M   'P 1'
#
loop_
_entity.id
_entity.type
_entity.pdbx_description
1 polymer ?
#
loop_
_entity_poly.entity_id
_entity_poly.type
_entity_poly.pdbx_seq_one_letter_code
_entity_poly.pdbx_strand_id
1 'polypeptide(L)'
;MSLFSEKLTHYIKKSRLTLLYLSSVSDLDVSYISKIKKGERLPRKKDLLVPLVNGLRLSPSEKEDLWNAYKISSIGEERFLQYQAVKKFLSSISSTDSHSVVCGFQHKLPANSVYYGKTDVNHIVKSVIEAECSKEDGCIQIVAQPDYHFLMEVLSSVILCCPDAKITQIICLQTGSEADKLAYNVESLRSMYPMLSRSGSYCVKYYYDDIPAHINRMNVMPFFIVTTDCTVSLSADYTLADVSANKNRRKLYTSIFDQMFACTEDLIIHEYKVTAGKNRPKDSISNKKATLAELSASPFLLPYYSDQALKEMVREDAPNYEFIVDSVLSYAEKLRYMIQNSGGFLSFFTERGALDFFKSGYLSGFSKKFFYPLKREDSISALKQFCSKQELIRHTPMLLKPDCLTLSSSFRIFSDSRTNKVLFHTEKPFFLTEQSLAVSIKDYLKYIADSDEVYSAADTAKFIQKHILLLEKQHTV
;
A
#
# COMPACT_ATOMS: atom_id res chain seq x y z
N MET A 1 1.24 -12.10 -32.67
CA MET A 1 0.06 -12.72 -32.02
C MET A 1 0.04 -12.27 -30.58
N SER A 2 -1.13 -12.17 -29.93
CA SER A 2 -1.19 -11.83 -28.50
C SER A 2 -0.99 -13.08 -27.64
N LEU A 3 -0.42 -12.93 -26.44
CA LEU A 3 -0.27 -14.02 -25.48
C LEU A 3 -1.60 -14.76 -25.23
N PHE A 4 -2.70 -14.02 -25.16
CA PHE A 4 -4.04 -14.60 -25.03
C PHE A 4 -4.42 -15.49 -26.22
N SER A 5 -4.16 -15.05 -27.46
CA SER A 5 -4.50 -15.83 -28.66
C SER A 5 -3.71 -17.15 -28.75
N GLU A 6 -2.45 -17.13 -28.30
CA GLU A 6 -1.58 -18.30 -28.23
C GLU A 6 -2.08 -19.30 -27.18
N LYS A 7 -2.36 -18.84 -25.96
CA LYS A 7 -2.91 -19.65 -24.87
C LYS A 7 -4.29 -20.21 -25.20
N LEU A 8 -5.18 -19.39 -25.78
CA LEU A 8 -6.49 -19.84 -26.24
C LEU A 8 -6.35 -20.94 -27.31
N THR A 9 -5.44 -20.76 -28.27
CA THR A 9 -5.16 -21.78 -29.29
C THR A 9 -4.64 -23.07 -28.68
N HIS A 10 -3.73 -22.98 -27.71
CA HIS A 10 -3.21 -24.13 -26.98
C HIS A 10 -4.33 -24.89 -26.27
N TYR A 11 -5.19 -24.19 -25.51
CA TYR A 11 -6.27 -24.80 -24.75
C TYR A 11 -7.38 -25.40 -25.61
N ILE A 12 -7.72 -24.79 -26.77
CA ILE A 12 -8.64 -25.40 -27.75
C ILE A 12 -8.06 -26.71 -28.30
N LYS A 13 -6.76 -26.74 -28.63
CA LYS A 13 -6.09 -27.96 -29.11
C LYS A 13 -6.04 -29.04 -28.03
N LYS A 14 -5.69 -28.67 -26.80
CA LYS A 14 -5.58 -29.57 -25.65
C LYS A 14 -6.93 -30.21 -25.31
N SER A 15 -8.00 -29.43 -25.30
CA SER A 15 -9.37 -29.89 -25.02
C SER A 15 -10.02 -30.66 -26.18
N ARG A 16 -9.40 -30.66 -27.38
CA ARG A 16 -9.91 -31.28 -28.62
C ARG A 16 -11.32 -30.80 -29.01
N LEU A 17 -11.68 -29.58 -28.64
CA LEU A 17 -12.98 -28.99 -28.94
C LEU A 17 -12.98 -28.30 -30.31
N THR A 18 -14.10 -28.35 -31.01
CA THR A 18 -14.27 -27.68 -32.30
C THR A 18 -14.74 -26.24 -32.13
N LEU A 19 -14.41 -25.37 -33.09
CA LEU A 19 -14.91 -23.99 -33.08
C LEU A 19 -16.44 -23.93 -33.20
N LEU A 20 -17.07 -24.90 -33.88
CA LEU A 20 -18.52 -25.03 -33.98
C LEU A 20 -19.15 -25.31 -32.61
N TYR A 21 -18.59 -26.24 -31.84
CA TYR A 21 -19.04 -26.51 -30.48
C TYR A 21 -18.89 -25.26 -29.61
N LEU A 22 -17.71 -24.63 -29.62
CA LEU A 22 -17.45 -23.42 -28.82
C LEU A 22 -18.40 -22.28 -29.18
N SER A 23 -18.70 -22.11 -30.46
CA SER A 23 -19.70 -21.14 -30.94
C SER A 23 -21.10 -21.42 -30.38
N SER A 24 -21.53 -22.69 -30.39
CA SER A 24 -22.84 -23.09 -29.88
C SER A 24 -23.04 -22.89 -28.38
N VAL A 25 -21.95 -22.93 -27.58
CA VAL A 25 -22.02 -22.80 -26.11
C VAL A 25 -21.69 -21.39 -25.62
N SER A 26 -21.16 -20.51 -26.47
CA SER A 26 -20.71 -19.19 -26.07
C SER A 26 -21.50 -18.02 -26.69
N ASP A 27 -22.50 -18.30 -27.53
CA ASP A 27 -23.23 -17.31 -28.33
C ASP A 27 -22.30 -16.39 -29.15
N LEU A 28 -21.13 -16.89 -29.54
CA LEU A 28 -20.17 -16.18 -30.39
C LEU A 28 -20.10 -16.88 -31.74
N ASP A 29 -20.13 -16.11 -32.82
CA ASP A 29 -19.94 -16.69 -34.16
C ASP A 29 -18.59 -17.38 -34.29
N VAL A 30 -18.55 -18.49 -35.04
CA VAL A 30 -17.30 -19.20 -35.39
C VAL A 30 -16.25 -18.24 -35.97
N SER A 31 -16.69 -17.28 -36.79
CA SER A 31 -15.82 -16.25 -37.38
C SER A 31 -15.19 -15.35 -36.32
N TYR A 32 -15.95 -15.00 -35.28
CA TYR A 32 -15.49 -14.18 -34.16
C TYR A 32 -14.48 -14.93 -33.32
N ILE A 33 -14.77 -16.18 -32.95
CA ILE A 33 -13.84 -17.03 -32.19
C ILE A 33 -12.56 -17.26 -33.00
N SER A 34 -12.67 -17.45 -34.32
CA SER A 34 -11.50 -17.56 -35.21
C SER A 34 -10.65 -16.28 -35.20
N LYS A 35 -11.26 -15.09 -35.22
CA LYS A 35 -10.54 -13.81 -35.15
C LYS A 35 -9.81 -13.65 -33.81
N ILE A 36 -10.44 -14.04 -32.70
CA ILE A 36 -9.79 -14.04 -31.37
C ILE A 36 -8.60 -15.00 -31.36
N LYS A 37 -8.80 -16.23 -31.84
CA LYS A 37 -7.78 -17.27 -31.90
C LYS A 37 -6.56 -16.86 -32.73
N LYS A 38 -6.77 -16.11 -33.81
CA LYS A 38 -5.69 -15.56 -34.65
C LYS A 38 -5.02 -14.31 -34.06
N GLY A 39 -5.57 -13.74 -32.99
CA GLY A 39 -5.10 -12.49 -32.41
C GLY A 39 -5.54 -11.22 -33.17
N GLU A 40 -6.45 -11.35 -34.13
CA GLU A 40 -7.00 -10.23 -34.91
C GLU A 40 -8.00 -9.39 -34.10
N ARG A 41 -8.55 -9.97 -33.01
CA ARG A 41 -9.50 -9.28 -32.13
C ARG A 41 -9.34 -9.70 -30.68
N LEU A 42 -9.19 -8.73 -29.78
CA LEU A 42 -9.30 -8.93 -28.34
C LEU A 42 -10.61 -8.30 -27.85
N PRO A 43 -11.56 -9.07 -27.29
CA PRO A 43 -12.78 -8.50 -26.71
C PRO A 43 -12.43 -7.53 -25.59
N ARG A 44 -13.09 -6.36 -25.56
CA ARG A 44 -12.88 -5.36 -24.48
C ARG A 44 -13.57 -5.75 -23.17
N LYS A 45 -14.73 -6.39 -23.27
CA LYS A 45 -15.50 -6.85 -22.11
C LYS A 45 -15.18 -8.30 -21.82
N LYS A 46 -14.68 -8.56 -20.61
CA LYS A 46 -14.38 -9.90 -20.11
C LYS A 46 -15.60 -10.82 -20.19
N ASP A 47 -16.79 -10.29 -19.91
CA ASP A 47 -18.05 -11.05 -19.85
C ASP A 47 -18.37 -11.79 -21.16
N LEU A 48 -17.99 -11.23 -22.30
CA LEU A 48 -18.18 -11.87 -23.61
C LEU A 48 -17.34 -13.15 -23.76
N LEU A 49 -16.24 -13.27 -23.03
CA LEU A 49 -15.34 -14.42 -23.06
C LEU A 49 -15.68 -15.47 -22.00
N VAL A 50 -16.48 -15.14 -20.97
CA VAL A 50 -16.78 -16.06 -19.88
C VAL A 50 -17.47 -17.35 -20.38
N PRO A 51 -18.51 -17.29 -21.23
CA PRO A 51 -19.12 -18.50 -21.79
C PRO A 51 -18.14 -19.34 -22.61
N LEU A 52 -17.29 -18.68 -23.42
CA LEU A 52 -16.27 -19.34 -24.23
C LEU A 52 -15.25 -20.08 -23.35
N VAL A 53 -14.71 -19.41 -22.33
CA VAL A 53 -13.71 -19.99 -21.41
C VAL A 53 -14.32 -21.13 -20.57
N ASN A 54 -15.58 -21.00 -20.16
CA ASN A 54 -16.29 -22.08 -19.47
C ASN A 54 -16.53 -23.29 -20.39
N GLY A 55 -16.85 -23.04 -21.68
CA GLY A 55 -17.00 -24.07 -22.69
C GLY A 55 -15.75 -24.92 -22.91
N LEU A 56 -14.55 -24.38 -22.64
CA LEU A 56 -13.27 -25.09 -22.75
C LEU A 56 -13.05 -26.16 -21.66
N ARG A 57 -13.83 -26.12 -20.56
CA ARG A 57 -13.74 -27.09 -19.44
C ARG A 57 -12.33 -27.23 -18.84
N LEU A 58 -11.61 -26.11 -18.77
CA LEU A 58 -10.26 -26.03 -18.21
C LEU A 58 -10.25 -26.23 -16.69
N SER A 59 -9.14 -26.74 -16.16
CA SER A 59 -8.88 -26.78 -14.72
C SER A 59 -8.79 -25.36 -14.13
N PRO A 60 -8.89 -25.19 -12.80
CA PRO A 60 -8.76 -23.87 -12.17
C PRO A 60 -7.46 -23.14 -12.55
N SER A 61 -6.31 -23.82 -12.53
CA SER A 61 -5.02 -23.23 -12.87
C SER A 61 -4.90 -22.85 -14.35
N GLU A 62 -5.48 -23.66 -15.25
CA GLU A 62 -5.52 -23.37 -16.68
C GLU A 62 -6.43 -22.18 -17.01
N LYS A 63 -7.58 -22.07 -16.32
CA LYS A 63 -8.45 -20.89 -16.44
C LYS A 63 -7.72 -19.63 -15.96
N GLU A 64 -7.01 -19.71 -14.84
CA GLU A 64 -6.24 -18.60 -14.30
C GLU A 64 -5.13 -18.15 -15.28
N ASP A 65 -4.36 -19.09 -15.82
CA ASP A 65 -3.33 -18.83 -16.84
C ASP A 65 -3.92 -18.15 -18.08
N LEU A 66 -5.08 -18.61 -18.57
CA LEU A 66 -5.76 -18.00 -19.71
C LEU A 66 -6.29 -16.60 -19.40
N TRP A 67 -6.82 -16.36 -18.18
CA TRP A 67 -7.28 -15.04 -17.75
C TRP A 67 -6.13 -14.07 -17.53
N ASN A 68 -5.00 -14.53 -16.99
CA ASN A 68 -3.78 -13.72 -16.88
C ASN A 68 -3.27 -13.34 -18.26
N ALA A 69 -3.27 -14.27 -19.22
CA ALA A 69 -2.92 -13.97 -20.61
C ALA A 69 -3.87 -12.94 -21.26
N TYR A 70 -5.17 -13.00 -20.96
CA TYR A 70 -6.14 -11.97 -21.37
C TYR A 70 -5.81 -10.61 -20.76
N LYS A 71 -5.55 -10.55 -19.44
CA LYS A 71 -5.16 -9.32 -18.73
C LYS A 71 -3.90 -8.73 -19.35
N ILE A 72 -2.82 -9.50 -19.46
CA ILE A 72 -1.55 -9.09 -20.10
C ILE A 72 -1.79 -8.56 -21.52
N SER A 73 -2.60 -9.26 -22.33
CA SER A 73 -2.90 -8.83 -23.70
C SER A 73 -3.75 -7.55 -23.76
N SER A 74 -4.49 -7.23 -22.69
CA SER A 74 -5.38 -6.06 -22.61
C SER A 74 -4.69 -4.81 -22.08
N ILE A 75 -3.82 -4.95 -21.07
CA ILE A 75 -3.18 -3.81 -20.40
C ILE A 75 -1.68 -3.69 -20.67
N GLY A 76 -1.07 -4.71 -21.28
CA GLY A 76 0.38 -4.84 -21.43
C GLY A 76 1.01 -5.62 -20.29
N GLU A 77 2.05 -6.39 -20.60
CA GLU A 77 2.83 -7.18 -19.63
C GLU A 77 3.44 -6.28 -18.55
N GLU A 78 3.98 -5.13 -18.97
CA GLU A 78 4.60 -4.17 -18.07
C GLU A 78 3.64 -3.69 -16.97
N ARG A 79 2.48 -3.15 -17.36
CA ARG A 79 1.48 -2.67 -16.39
C ARG A 79 0.95 -3.80 -15.51
N PHE A 80 0.82 -5.00 -16.07
CA PHE A 80 0.39 -6.16 -15.30
C PHE A 80 1.38 -6.50 -14.18
N LEU A 81 2.69 -6.51 -14.46
CA LEU A 81 3.72 -6.76 -13.44
C LEU A 81 3.75 -5.65 -12.38
N GLN A 82 3.64 -4.39 -12.78
CA GLN A 82 3.55 -3.25 -11.87
C GLN A 82 2.32 -3.38 -10.93
N TYR A 83 1.15 -3.72 -11.48
CA TYR A 83 -0.07 -3.91 -10.68
C TYR A 83 0.03 -5.10 -9.73
N GLN A 84 0.70 -6.19 -10.14
CA GLN A 84 0.99 -7.28 -9.21
C GLN A 84 1.89 -6.85 -8.07
N ALA A 85 2.93 -6.05 -8.33
CA ALA A 85 3.81 -5.52 -7.29
C ALA A 85 3.03 -4.65 -6.29
N VAL A 86 2.17 -3.74 -6.79
CA VAL A 86 1.31 -2.90 -5.93
C VAL A 86 0.32 -3.74 -5.13
N LYS A 87 -0.32 -4.73 -5.76
CA LYS A 87 -1.27 -5.64 -5.10
C LYS A 87 -0.58 -6.45 -3.99
N LYS A 88 0.62 -6.97 -4.26
CA LYS A 88 1.46 -7.68 -3.29
C LYS A 88 1.85 -6.77 -2.12
N PHE A 89 2.25 -5.54 -2.41
CA PHE A 89 2.53 -4.52 -1.39
C PHE A 89 1.31 -4.29 -0.50
N LEU A 90 0.16 -3.92 -1.07
CA LEU A 90 -1.06 -3.64 -0.31
C LEU A 90 -1.52 -4.82 0.53
N SER A 91 -1.43 -6.04 -0.01
CA SER A 91 -1.79 -7.28 0.72
C SER A 91 -0.86 -7.56 1.90
N SER A 92 0.42 -7.18 1.81
CA SER A 92 1.41 -7.39 2.88
C SER A 92 1.20 -6.52 4.12
N ILE A 93 0.31 -5.53 4.04
CA ILE A 93 -0.02 -4.60 5.15
C ILE A 93 -0.96 -5.28 6.17
N SER A 94 -1.38 -6.51 5.92
CA SER A 94 -2.26 -7.28 6.78
C SER A 94 -1.59 -7.66 8.10
N SER A 95 -2.15 -7.17 9.20
CA SER A 95 -2.01 -7.74 10.55
C SER A 95 -0.60 -7.76 11.13
N THR A 96 -0.03 -6.59 11.40
CA THR A 96 1.03 -6.50 12.42
C THR A 96 0.43 -5.91 13.70
N ASP A 97 -0.40 -6.71 14.37
CA ASP A 97 -0.73 -6.50 15.78
C ASP A 97 0.50 -6.92 16.58
N SER A 98 1.41 -5.97 16.80
CA SER A 98 2.62 -6.22 17.58
C SER A 98 2.35 -5.86 19.04
N HIS A 99 2.35 -6.87 19.90
CA HIS A 99 2.46 -6.70 21.34
C HIS A 99 3.75 -5.94 21.68
N SER A 100 3.70 -5.08 22.69
CA SER A 100 4.87 -4.38 23.23
C SER A 100 5.90 -5.42 23.68
N VAL A 101 7.02 -5.53 22.97
CA VAL A 101 8.14 -6.38 23.38
C VAL A 101 9.12 -5.51 24.15
N VAL A 102 9.38 -5.86 25.41
CA VAL A 102 10.47 -5.25 26.16
C VAL A 102 11.76 -5.93 25.71
N CYS A 103 12.58 -5.21 24.93
CA CYS A 103 13.90 -5.68 24.52
C CYS A 103 14.98 -4.96 25.34
N GLY A 104 15.88 -5.74 25.94
CA GLY A 104 17.15 -5.24 26.48
C GLY A 104 18.28 -5.69 25.55
N PHE A 105 18.92 -4.75 24.87
CA PHE A 105 20.06 -5.08 24.01
C PHE A 105 21.37 -4.87 24.77
N GLN A 106 22.19 -5.91 24.86
CA GLN A 106 23.55 -5.79 25.38
C GLN A 106 24.50 -6.46 24.41
N HIS A 107 25.27 -5.66 23.67
CA HIS A 107 26.30 -6.13 22.75
C HIS A 107 27.63 -5.45 23.07
N LYS A 108 28.70 -6.25 23.16
CA LYS A 108 30.06 -5.73 23.08
C LYS A 108 30.47 -5.73 21.61
N LEU A 109 30.55 -4.55 21.02
CA LEU A 109 30.98 -4.40 19.63
C LEU A 109 32.49 -4.64 19.51
N PRO A 110 32.95 -5.58 18.66
CA PRO A 110 34.37 -5.73 18.40
C PRO A 110 34.89 -4.51 17.66
N ALA A 111 35.94 -3.89 18.20
CA ALA A 111 36.56 -2.73 17.58
C ALA A 111 37.50 -3.19 16.45
N ASN A 112 37.33 -2.63 15.25
CA ASN A 112 38.25 -2.80 14.11
C ASN A 112 38.40 -4.26 13.67
N SER A 113 37.34 -4.82 13.08
CA SER A 113 37.29 -6.23 12.66
C SER A 113 36.61 -6.40 11.32
N VAL A 114 37.05 -7.42 10.57
CA VAL A 114 36.49 -7.80 9.27
C VAL A 114 35.70 -9.10 9.46
N TYR A 115 34.53 -9.17 8.83
CA TYR A 115 33.61 -10.31 8.90
C TYR A 115 33.36 -10.87 7.51
N TYR A 116 33.24 -12.19 7.46
CA TYR A 116 33.08 -12.95 6.21
C TYR A 116 31.88 -13.88 6.33
N GLY A 117 31.11 -13.98 5.26
CA GLY A 117 29.91 -14.81 5.22
C GLY A 117 28.70 -14.09 5.79
N LYS A 118 27.54 -14.43 5.20
CA LYS A 118 26.27 -13.75 5.48
C LYS A 118 25.85 -13.83 6.94
N THR A 119 26.10 -14.95 7.63
CA THR A 119 25.73 -15.13 9.04
C THR A 119 26.48 -14.17 9.96
N ASP A 120 27.80 -14.07 9.80
CA ASP A 120 28.64 -13.21 10.65
C ASP A 120 28.37 -11.73 10.35
N VAL A 121 28.18 -11.39 9.08
CA VAL A 121 27.78 -10.04 8.65
C VAL A 121 26.42 -9.65 9.22
N ASN A 122 25.42 -10.54 9.14
CA ASN A 122 24.10 -10.32 9.74
C ASN A 122 24.22 -10.12 11.26
N HIS A 123 24.99 -10.98 11.94
CA HIS A 123 25.18 -10.87 13.39
C HIS A 123 25.77 -9.52 13.79
N ILE A 124 26.85 -9.07 13.14
CA ILE A 124 27.47 -7.80 13.49
C ILE A 124 26.58 -6.60 13.14
N VAL A 125 25.87 -6.62 12.00
CA VAL A 125 24.91 -5.56 11.64
C VAL A 125 23.81 -5.45 12.69
N LYS A 126 23.25 -6.60 13.14
CA LYS A 126 22.26 -6.64 14.23
C LYS A 126 22.83 -6.04 15.52
N SER A 127 24.01 -6.49 15.95
CA SER A 127 24.64 -5.97 17.16
C SER A 127 24.89 -4.46 17.12
N VAL A 128 25.31 -3.92 15.96
CA VAL A 128 25.56 -2.49 15.77
C VAL A 128 24.26 -1.67 15.90
N ILE A 129 23.18 -2.11 15.25
CA ILE A 129 21.89 -1.41 15.28
C ILE A 129 21.30 -1.45 16.69
N GLU A 130 21.27 -2.63 17.30
CA GLU A 130 20.70 -2.83 18.64
C GLU A 130 21.48 -2.07 19.73
N ALA A 131 22.82 -2.04 19.62
CA ALA A 131 23.65 -1.26 20.54
C ALA A 131 23.42 0.26 20.40
N GLU A 132 23.25 0.76 19.17
CA GLU A 132 23.01 2.18 18.95
C GLU A 132 21.64 2.61 19.46
N CYS A 133 20.60 1.80 19.24
CA CYS A 133 19.24 2.09 19.70
C CYS A 133 19.05 1.99 21.22
N SER A 134 20.01 1.40 21.93
CA SER A 134 20.01 1.37 23.40
C SER A 134 20.49 2.69 24.03
N LYS A 135 20.96 3.65 23.21
CA LYS A 135 21.44 4.95 23.68
C LYS A 135 20.31 5.98 23.64
N GLU A 136 20.30 6.88 24.62
CA GLU A 136 19.32 7.97 24.68
C GLU A 136 19.37 8.87 23.43
N ASP A 137 20.56 9.16 22.91
CA ASP A 137 20.79 9.99 21.71
C ASP A 137 21.39 9.20 20.54
N GLY A 138 21.06 7.91 20.44
CA GLY A 138 21.50 7.06 19.34
C GLY A 138 21.05 7.59 17.97
N CYS A 139 21.95 7.55 16.98
CA CYS A 139 21.66 7.95 15.61
C CYS A 139 22.27 6.95 14.62
N ILE A 140 21.45 6.46 13.70
CA ILE A 140 21.86 5.49 12.69
C ILE A 140 21.68 6.12 11.30
N GLN A 141 22.77 6.22 10.56
CA GLN A 141 22.80 6.65 9.16
C GLN A 141 23.11 5.43 8.29
N ILE A 142 22.30 5.18 7.26
CA ILE A 142 22.39 3.97 6.43
C ILE A 142 22.45 4.37 4.96
N VAL A 143 23.39 3.81 4.23
CA VAL A 143 23.39 3.74 2.76
C VAL A 143 23.33 2.26 2.39
N ALA A 144 22.13 1.76 2.14
CA ALA A 144 21.88 0.37 1.79
C ALA A 144 20.52 0.24 1.10
N GLN A 145 20.40 -0.74 0.21
CA GLN A 145 19.15 -1.06 -0.47
C GLN A 145 18.17 -1.81 0.46
N PRO A 146 16.85 -1.61 0.29
CA PRO A 146 15.84 -2.37 1.04
C PRO A 146 15.75 -3.87 0.69
N ASP A 147 16.48 -4.32 -0.34
CA ASP A 147 16.62 -5.74 -0.70
C ASP A 147 17.48 -6.53 0.32
N TYR A 148 18.21 -5.84 1.20
CA TYR A 148 18.82 -6.44 2.38
C TYR A 148 17.75 -6.78 3.44
N HIS A 149 16.98 -7.83 3.19
CA HIS A 149 15.83 -8.21 4.00
C HIS A 149 16.14 -8.35 5.50
N PHE A 150 17.30 -8.91 5.86
CA PHE A 150 17.71 -9.04 7.26
C PHE A 150 17.85 -7.68 7.95
N LEU A 151 18.41 -6.68 7.28
CA LEU A 151 18.49 -5.32 7.82
C LEU A 151 17.09 -4.73 8.03
N MET A 152 16.19 -4.89 7.06
CA MET A 152 14.81 -4.40 7.18
C MET A 152 14.06 -5.07 8.35
N GLU A 153 14.25 -6.38 8.57
CA GLU A 153 13.69 -7.12 9.70
C GLU A 153 14.23 -6.62 11.05
N VAL A 154 15.54 -6.38 11.15
CA VAL A 154 16.17 -5.81 12.35
C VAL A 154 15.63 -4.41 12.63
N LEU A 155 15.58 -3.53 11.62
CA LEU A 155 15.06 -2.16 11.77
C LEU A 155 13.58 -2.16 12.19
N SER A 156 12.75 -3.01 11.57
CA SER A 156 11.35 -3.17 11.96
C SER A 156 11.22 -3.64 13.41
N SER A 157 12.05 -4.59 13.85
CA SER A 157 12.03 -5.13 15.22
C SER A 157 12.46 -4.09 16.24
N VAL A 158 13.49 -3.32 15.92
CA VAL A 158 14.02 -2.25 16.78
C VAL A 158 13.03 -1.10 16.91
N ILE A 159 12.35 -0.69 15.83
CA ILE A 159 11.33 0.37 15.89
C ILE A 159 10.13 -0.03 16.74
N LEU A 160 9.79 -1.32 16.82
CA LEU A 160 8.75 -1.79 17.75
C LEU A 160 9.14 -1.59 19.22
N CYS A 161 10.44 -1.66 19.54
CA CYS A 161 10.95 -1.53 20.90
C CYS A 161 11.30 -0.08 21.24
N CYS A 162 11.82 0.66 20.26
CA CYS A 162 12.32 2.02 20.37
C CYS A 162 11.72 2.88 19.24
N PRO A 163 10.43 3.29 19.34
CA PRO A 163 9.75 4.02 18.27
C PRO A 163 10.41 5.35 17.87
N ASP A 164 11.11 5.97 18.82
CA ASP A 164 11.77 7.27 18.67
C ASP A 164 13.21 7.18 18.14
N ALA A 165 13.71 5.97 17.83
CA ALA A 165 15.04 5.77 17.27
C ALA A 165 15.26 6.62 16.00
N LYS A 166 16.34 7.40 15.99
CA LYS A 166 16.70 8.28 14.86
C LYS A 166 17.44 7.48 13.81
N ILE A 167 16.74 7.13 12.74
CA ILE A 167 17.29 6.33 11.64
C ILE A 167 17.08 7.08 10.33
N THR A 168 18.17 7.36 9.62
CA THR A 168 18.13 7.97 8.29
C THR A 168 18.73 7.01 7.28
N GLN A 169 17.95 6.61 6.27
CA GLN A 169 18.39 5.72 5.21
C GLN A 169 18.37 6.43 3.86
N ILE A 170 19.46 6.31 3.10
CA ILE A 170 19.55 6.71 1.69
C ILE A 170 19.44 5.44 0.84
N ILE A 171 18.51 5.46 -0.13
CA ILE A 171 18.30 4.38 -1.09
C ILE A 171 18.44 4.88 -2.53
N CYS A 172 18.77 3.98 -3.45
CA CYS A 172 18.64 4.24 -4.89
C CYS A 172 17.39 3.54 -5.42
N LEU A 173 16.53 4.28 -6.12
CA LEU A 173 15.42 3.73 -6.89
C LEU A 173 15.84 3.57 -8.35
N GLN A 174 15.26 2.59 -9.03
CA GLN A 174 15.54 2.35 -10.44
C GLN A 174 15.04 3.51 -11.30
N THR A 175 15.88 3.95 -12.23
CA THR A 175 15.51 4.90 -13.28
C THR A 175 14.85 4.21 -14.47
N GLY A 176 13.81 4.82 -15.01
CA GLY A 176 13.06 4.33 -16.16
C GLY A 176 11.62 3.97 -15.83
N SER A 177 10.89 3.63 -16.88
CA SER A 177 9.45 3.29 -16.80
C SER A 177 9.18 1.81 -17.08
N GLU A 178 10.24 1.00 -17.24
CA GLU A 178 10.10 -0.43 -17.42
C GLU A 178 9.48 -1.07 -16.16
N ALA A 179 8.64 -2.08 -16.35
CA ALA A 179 7.83 -2.59 -15.25
C ALA A 179 8.60 -3.36 -14.20
N ASP A 180 9.66 -4.06 -14.58
CA ASP A 180 10.57 -4.73 -13.64
C ASP A 180 11.23 -3.71 -12.70
N LYS A 181 11.65 -2.56 -13.25
CA LYS A 181 12.20 -1.44 -12.49
C LYS A 181 11.17 -0.79 -11.56
N LEU A 182 9.96 -0.53 -12.06
CA LEU A 182 8.87 -0.01 -11.23
C LEU A 182 8.44 -1.02 -10.15
N ALA A 183 8.40 -2.32 -10.48
CA ALA A 183 8.10 -3.38 -9.53
C ALA A 183 9.18 -3.46 -8.44
N TYR A 184 10.46 -3.31 -8.79
CA TYR A 184 11.56 -3.21 -7.82
C TYR A 184 11.36 -2.03 -6.86
N ASN A 185 11.00 -0.85 -7.38
CA ASN A 185 10.73 0.33 -6.55
C ASN A 185 9.57 0.04 -5.58
N VAL A 186 8.47 -0.56 -6.05
CA VAL A 186 7.32 -0.92 -5.20
C VAL A 186 7.69 -1.97 -4.15
N GLU A 187 8.53 -2.95 -4.49
CA GLU A 187 9.05 -3.94 -3.55
C GLU A 187 9.98 -3.31 -2.49
N SER A 188 10.73 -2.26 -2.88
CA SER A 188 11.52 -1.46 -1.96
C SER A 188 10.63 -0.72 -0.95
N LEU A 189 9.55 -0.08 -1.44
CA LEU A 189 8.54 0.54 -0.57
C LEU A 189 7.91 -0.48 0.37
N ARG A 190 7.57 -1.68 -0.13
CA ARG A 190 7.01 -2.77 0.67
C ARG A 190 7.94 -3.15 1.83
N SER A 191 9.23 -3.24 1.55
CA SER A 191 10.24 -3.63 2.55
C SER A 191 10.42 -2.57 3.64
N MET A 192 10.26 -1.28 3.29
CA MET A 192 10.39 -0.15 4.24
C MET A 192 9.10 0.19 4.99
N TYR A 193 7.94 -0.23 4.48
CA TYR A 193 6.63 0.14 5.02
C TYR A 193 6.44 -0.10 6.53
N PRO A 194 6.92 -1.21 7.14
CA PRO A 194 6.77 -1.44 8.57
C PRO A 194 7.39 -0.35 9.44
N MET A 195 8.45 0.29 8.94
CA MET A 195 9.18 1.37 9.61
C MET A 195 8.49 2.71 9.36
N LEU A 196 8.13 2.99 8.10
CA LEU A 196 7.43 4.22 7.68
C LEU A 196 6.08 4.42 8.39
N SER A 197 5.36 3.32 8.67
CA SER A 197 4.03 3.35 9.29
C SER A 197 4.03 3.58 10.81
N ARG A 198 5.18 3.40 11.48
CA ARG A 198 5.27 3.39 12.95
C ARG A 198 6.18 4.44 13.56
N SER A 199 7.27 4.79 12.87
CA SER A 199 8.24 5.76 13.40
C SER A 199 8.09 7.09 12.69
N GLY A 200 8.00 8.18 13.47
CA GLY A 200 8.14 9.56 12.95
C GLY A 200 9.60 10.02 12.83
N SER A 201 10.53 9.22 13.35
CA SER A 201 11.97 9.49 13.38
C SER A 201 12.73 8.71 12.31
N TYR A 202 12.07 7.79 11.60
CA TYR A 202 12.61 7.11 10.43
C TYR A 202 12.50 8.00 9.19
N CYS A 203 13.65 8.43 8.64
CA CYS A 203 13.74 9.26 7.46
C CYS A 203 14.31 8.43 6.29
N VAL A 204 13.63 8.45 5.15
CA VAL A 204 14.13 7.82 3.93
C VAL A 204 14.34 8.89 2.87
N LYS A 205 15.59 8.96 2.41
CA LYS A 205 16.04 9.74 1.28
C LYS A 205 16.23 8.86 0.06
N TYR A 206 15.94 9.38 -1.12
CA TYR A 206 16.11 8.63 -2.37
C TYR A 206 16.80 9.46 -3.46
N TYR A 207 17.38 8.75 -4.42
CA TYR A 207 17.80 9.23 -5.72
C TYR A 207 17.49 8.16 -6.79
N TYR A 208 17.56 8.51 -8.07
CA TYR A 208 17.39 7.55 -9.17
C TYR A 208 18.71 7.23 -9.84
N ASP A 209 18.91 5.96 -10.17
CA ASP A 209 20.03 5.51 -10.98
C ASP A 209 19.74 4.13 -11.60
N ASP A 210 20.61 3.68 -12.49
CA ASP A 210 20.63 2.28 -12.95
C ASP A 210 21.35 1.42 -11.91
N ILE A 211 20.60 0.79 -11.01
CA ILE A 211 21.17 0.07 -9.85
C ILE A 211 22.19 -0.99 -10.28
N PRO A 212 21.95 -1.87 -11.27
CA PRO A 212 22.95 -2.82 -11.75
C PRO A 212 24.28 -2.19 -12.20
N ALA A 213 24.28 -0.93 -12.67
CA ALA A 213 25.51 -0.25 -13.08
C ALA A 213 26.39 0.15 -11.88
N HIS A 214 25.78 0.45 -10.73
CA HIS A 214 26.47 1.01 -9.55
C HIS A 214 26.48 0.09 -8.31
N ILE A 215 25.62 -0.93 -8.27
CA ILE A 215 25.51 -1.89 -7.17
C ILE A 215 25.71 -3.27 -7.77
N ASN A 216 26.97 -3.66 -7.86
CA ASN A 216 27.39 -4.96 -8.36
C ASN A 216 28.73 -5.35 -7.71
N ARG A 217 29.22 -6.55 -8.04
CA ARG A 217 30.47 -7.10 -7.48
C ARG A 217 31.75 -6.35 -7.89
N MET A 218 31.67 -5.47 -8.90
CA MET A 218 32.82 -4.65 -9.33
C MET A 218 33.02 -3.43 -8.44
N ASN A 219 32.01 -3.02 -7.66
CA ASN A 219 32.12 -1.91 -6.72
C ASN A 219 32.45 -2.42 -5.32
N VAL A 220 33.54 -1.91 -4.76
CA VAL A 220 34.04 -2.32 -3.45
C VAL A 220 33.21 -1.65 -2.36
N MET A 221 32.57 -2.48 -1.53
CA MET A 221 31.82 -2.06 -0.33
C MET A 221 30.87 -0.86 -0.58
N PRO A 222 29.91 -0.94 -1.52
CA PRO A 222 29.07 0.20 -1.92
C PRO A 222 28.08 0.65 -0.84
N PHE A 223 27.94 -0.12 0.24
CA PHE A 223 26.99 0.13 1.31
C PHE A 223 27.70 0.40 2.62
N PHE A 224 27.09 1.21 3.48
CA PHE A 224 27.63 1.44 4.81
C PHE A 224 26.59 1.88 5.83
N ILE A 225 26.90 1.66 7.10
CA ILE A 225 26.14 2.11 8.27
C ILE A 225 27.08 2.96 9.14
N VAL A 226 26.63 4.14 9.55
CA VAL A 226 27.33 5.00 10.49
C VAL A 226 26.48 5.15 11.74
N THR A 227 27.11 4.94 12.89
CA THR A 227 26.54 5.11 14.22
C THR A 227 27.40 6.09 15.03
N THR A 228 26.97 6.45 16.24
CA THR A 228 27.81 7.29 17.12
C THR A 228 29.14 6.63 17.49
N ASP A 229 29.21 5.29 17.50
CA ASP A 229 30.39 4.53 17.93
C ASP A 229 31.21 3.89 16.81
N CYS A 230 30.61 3.54 15.69
CA CYS A 230 31.31 2.81 14.63
C CYS A 230 30.78 3.07 13.22
N THR A 231 31.61 2.69 12.25
CA THR A 231 31.23 2.55 10.83
C THR A 231 31.26 1.08 10.46
N VAL A 232 30.27 0.64 9.68
CA VAL A 232 30.23 -0.69 9.04
C VAL A 232 30.19 -0.47 7.55
N SER A 233 31.17 -0.96 6.80
CA SER A 233 31.16 -0.99 5.34
C SER A 233 30.77 -2.39 4.86
N LEU A 234 29.92 -2.50 3.84
CA LEU A 234 29.26 -3.75 3.42
C LEU A 234 29.41 -3.97 1.91
N SER A 235 29.67 -5.22 1.51
CA SER A 235 29.71 -5.61 0.09
C SER A 235 28.31 -5.58 -0.54
N ALA A 236 28.26 -5.51 -1.88
CA ALA A 236 27.00 -5.46 -2.65
C ALA A 236 26.08 -6.67 -2.39
N ASP A 237 26.65 -7.83 -2.05
CA ASP A 237 25.93 -9.07 -1.75
C ASP A 237 25.77 -9.35 -0.26
N TYR A 238 26.17 -8.41 0.60
CA TYR A 238 26.08 -8.50 2.06
C TYR A 238 26.82 -9.71 2.67
N THR A 239 27.90 -10.15 2.02
CA THR A 239 28.72 -11.27 2.51
C THR A 239 30.02 -10.84 3.17
N LEU A 240 30.44 -9.58 3.01
CA LEU A 240 31.63 -9.02 3.63
C LEU A 240 31.27 -7.77 4.42
N ALA A 241 31.86 -7.60 5.60
CA ALA A 241 31.77 -6.38 6.37
C ALA A 241 33.11 -5.95 6.97
N ASP A 242 33.39 -4.65 6.95
CA ASP A 242 34.51 -4.04 7.68
C ASP A 242 33.95 -3.07 8.73
N VAL A 243 34.22 -3.36 10.01
CA VAL A 243 33.74 -2.58 11.14
C VAL A 243 34.88 -1.82 11.78
N SER A 244 34.72 -0.52 11.95
CA SER A 244 35.72 0.34 12.56
C SER A 244 35.15 1.26 13.62
N ALA A 245 35.78 1.27 14.80
CA ALA A 245 35.52 2.22 15.87
C ALA A 245 36.42 3.48 15.76
N ASN A 246 37.23 3.60 14.70
CA ASN A 246 38.15 4.71 14.51
C ASN A 246 37.41 6.02 14.25
N LYS A 247 37.61 7.02 15.12
CA LYS A 247 36.96 8.34 15.04
C LYS A 247 37.18 9.07 13.71
N ASN A 248 38.36 8.95 13.10
CA ASN A 248 38.66 9.58 11.81
C ASN A 248 37.90 8.91 10.66
N ARG A 249 37.79 7.56 10.69
CA ARG A 249 36.94 6.82 9.74
C ARG A 249 35.47 7.23 9.89
N ARG A 250 34.97 7.35 11.12
CA ARG A 250 33.60 7.84 11.37
C ARG A 250 33.39 9.22 10.77
N LYS A 251 34.26 10.19 11.06
CA LYS A 251 34.17 11.56 10.50
C LYS A 251 34.14 11.58 8.97
N LEU A 252 34.97 10.75 8.32
CA LEU A 252 34.99 10.62 6.86
C LEU A 252 33.65 10.10 6.34
N TYR A 253 33.15 8.98 6.89
CA TYR A 253 31.89 8.37 6.45
C TYR A 253 30.68 9.27 6.74
N THR A 254 30.66 9.98 7.86
CA THR A 254 29.64 11.01 8.15
C THR A 254 29.69 12.12 7.09
N SER A 255 30.87 12.61 6.72
CA SER A 255 30.98 13.64 5.67
C SER A 255 30.51 13.14 4.31
N ILE A 256 30.80 11.89 3.94
CA ILE A 256 30.29 11.26 2.71
C ILE A 256 28.77 11.16 2.77
N PHE A 257 28.22 10.70 3.90
CA PHE A 257 26.77 10.61 4.10
C PHE A 257 26.11 11.98 3.96
N ASP A 258 26.65 13.02 4.59
CA ASP A 258 26.09 14.37 4.54
C ASP A 258 26.10 14.94 3.10
N GLN A 259 27.15 14.66 2.33
CA GLN A 259 27.22 15.02 0.91
C GLN A 259 26.15 14.29 0.08
N MET A 260 25.99 12.98 0.27
CA MET A 260 24.92 12.21 -0.38
C MET A 260 23.54 12.73 0.01
N PHE A 261 23.33 12.97 1.31
CA PHE A 261 22.07 13.48 1.85
C PHE A 261 21.68 14.82 1.22
N ALA A 262 22.63 15.73 1.03
CA ALA A 262 22.41 17.02 0.38
C ALA A 262 21.96 16.92 -1.10
N CYS A 263 22.26 15.80 -1.77
CA CYS A 263 21.91 15.54 -3.16
C CYS A 263 20.71 14.59 -3.33
N THR A 264 19.96 14.32 -2.26
CA THR A 264 18.84 13.37 -2.26
C THR A 264 17.51 14.02 -1.85
N GLU A 265 16.41 13.42 -2.29
CA GLU A 265 15.06 13.91 -2.01
C GLU A 265 14.36 13.07 -0.92
N ASP A 266 13.35 13.63 -0.27
CA ASP A 266 12.53 12.90 0.70
C ASP A 266 11.55 11.95 0.01
N LEU A 267 11.62 10.65 0.35
CA LEU A 267 10.68 9.64 -0.16
C LEU A 267 9.26 9.91 0.36
N ILE A 268 9.17 10.33 1.63
CA ILE A 268 7.93 10.60 2.34
C ILE A 268 7.99 11.91 3.11
N ILE A 269 6.82 12.50 3.36
CA ILE A 269 6.65 13.64 4.27
C ILE A 269 5.61 13.25 5.32
N HIS A 270 6.00 13.19 6.59
CA HIS A 270 5.04 12.93 7.67
C HIS A 270 4.02 14.07 7.79
N GLU A 271 2.75 13.72 7.99
CA GLU A 271 1.64 14.68 7.97
C GLU A 271 1.81 15.78 9.03
N TYR A 272 2.30 15.44 10.22
CA TYR A 272 2.53 16.42 11.30
C TYR A 272 3.70 17.39 11.03
N LYS A 273 4.62 17.06 10.09
CA LYS A 273 5.70 17.95 9.64
C LYS A 273 5.22 18.92 8.57
N VAL A 274 4.04 18.68 7.98
CA VAL A 274 3.34 19.72 7.24
C VAL A 274 2.86 20.71 8.29
N THR A 275 3.64 21.77 8.50
CA THR A 275 3.21 22.92 9.30
C THR A 275 1.78 23.25 8.92
N ALA A 276 0.98 23.65 9.92
CA ALA A 276 -0.37 24.15 9.81
C ALA A 276 -0.45 25.44 8.95
N GLY A 277 0.05 25.38 7.71
CA GLY A 277 -0.41 26.21 6.63
C GLY A 277 -1.89 25.93 6.53
N LYS A 278 -2.65 26.96 6.89
CA LYS A 278 -4.07 27.13 6.61
C LYS A 278 -4.29 27.04 5.11
N ASN A 279 -4.03 25.91 4.48
CA ASN A 279 -4.53 25.62 3.15
C ASN A 279 -6.00 25.30 3.34
N ARG A 280 -6.77 26.38 3.48
CA ARG A 280 -8.20 26.36 3.19
C ARG A 280 -8.31 25.68 1.83
N PRO A 281 -9.22 24.73 1.63
CA PRO A 281 -9.45 24.07 0.34
C PRO A 281 -9.76 25.03 -0.83
N LYS A 282 -9.87 26.33 -0.56
CA LYS A 282 -10.25 27.40 -1.48
C LYS A 282 -9.15 27.85 -2.44
N ASP A 283 -7.87 27.50 -2.21
CA ASP A 283 -6.75 28.11 -2.94
C ASP A 283 -6.17 27.28 -4.10
N SER A 284 -6.91 26.31 -4.64
CA SER A 284 -6.54 25.66 -5.91
C SER A 284 -7.64 25.78 -6.94
N ILE A 285 -7.62 26.89 -7.69
CA ILE A 285 -8.44 27.11 -8.89
C ILE A 285 -7.87 26.26 -10.02
N SER A 286 -8.06 24.94 -9.92
CA SER A 286 -8.01 24.02 -11.05
C SER A 286 -9.43 23.93 -11.59
N ASN A 287 -9.67 24.37 -12.83
CA ASN A 287 -10.98 24.23 -13.50
C ASN A 287 -11.42 22.77 -13.68
N LYS A 288 -10.53 21.78 -13.46
CA LYS A 288 -10.87 20.36 -13.40
C LYS A 288 -11.14 19.95 -11.95
N LYS A 289 -12.36 19.47 -11.70
CA LYS A 289 -12.70 18.80 -10.45
C LYS A 289 -11.82 17.56 -10.25
N ALA A 290 -11.34 17.34 -9.03
CA ALA A 290 -10.50 16.20 -8.69
C ALA A 290 -11.29 14.89 -8.68
N THR A 291 -10.69 13.79 -9.14
CA THR A 291 -11.17 12.45 -8.82
C THR A 291 -10.41 11.95 -7.61
N LEU A 292 -11.14 11.50 -6.59
CA LEU A 292 -10.60 11.01 -5.34
C LEU A 292 -10.73 9.48 -5.30
N ALA A 293 -9.76 8.82 -4.67
CA ALA A 293 -9.84 7.39 -4.41
C ALA A 293 -9.34 7.08 -2.99
N GLU A 294 -10.05 6.21 -2.30
CA GLU A 294 -9.72 5.73 -0.97
C GLU A 294 -9.80 4.21 -0.94
N LEU A 295 -8.88 3.57 -0.23
CA LEU A 295 -8.86 2.13 -0.01
C LEU A 295 -8.64 1.88 1.48
N SER A 296 -9.55 1.14 2.11
CA SER A 296 -9.44 0.71 3.50
C SER A 296 -10.15 -0.61 3.75
N ALA A 297 -10.09 -1.15 4.97
CA ALA A 297 -10.74 -2.42 5.28
C ALA A 297 -12.28 -2.31 5.30
N SER A 298 -12.84 -1.21 5.80
CA SER A 298 -14.27 -1.00 6.03
C SER A 298 -14.81 0.19 5.22
N PRO A 299 -16.14 0.28 4.99
CA PRO A 299 -16.73 1.42 4.29
C PRO A 299 -16.38 2.79 4.90
N PHE A 300 -16.10 3.78 4.06
CA PHE A 300 -15.71 5.12 4.50
C PHE A 300 -16.91 6.01 4.85
N LEU A 301 -17.45 5.81 6.06
CA LEU A 301 -18.74 6.40 6.47
C LEU A 301 -18.64 7.71 7.25
N LEU A 302 -17.45 8.13 7.69
CA LEU A 302 -17.26 9.32 8.53
C LEU A 302 -18.02 10.58 8.03
N PRO A 303 -18.09 10.88 6.72
CA PRO A 303 -18.79 12.07 6.20
C PRO A 303 -20.32 12.05 6.41
N TYR A 304 -20.92 10.87 6.61
CA TYR A 304 -22.37 10.65 6.64
C TYR A 304 -22.96 10.62 8.05
N TYR A 305 -22.12 10.62 9.09
CA TYR A 305 -22.60 10.74 10.46
C TYR A 305 -23.00 12.18 10.77
N SER A 306 -23.98 12.34 11.66
CA SER A 306 -24.33 13.64 12.23
C SER A 306 -23.21 14.11 13.17
N ASP A 307 -23.09 15.42 13.34
CA ASP A 307 -22.11 15.97 14.28
C ASP A 307 -22.38 15.52 15.72
N GLN A 308 -23.66 15.23 16.06
CA GLN A 308 -24.02 14.65 17.34
C GLN A 308 -23.46 13.23 17.50
N ALA A 309 -23.66 12.36 16.51
CA ALA A 309 -23.14 10.98 16.55
C ALA A 309 -21.60 10.95 16.63
N LEU A 310 -20.93 11.85 15.91
CA LEU A 310 -19.47 11.98 15.95
C LEU A 310 -18.95 12.44 17.32
N LYS A 311 -19.65 13.37 17.97
CA LYS A 311 -19.34 13.80 19.34
C LYS A 311 -19.50 12.66 20.34
N GLU A 312 -20.65 11.98 20.30
CA GLU A 312 -20.97 10.87 21.22
C GLU A 312 -20.06 9.64 21.03
N MET A 313 -19.43 9.51 19.87
CA MET A 313 -18.42 8.47 19.62
C MET A 313 -17.14 8.72 20.43
N VAL A 314 -16.80 9.96 20.78
CA VAL A 314 -15.60 10.27 21.57
C VAL A 314 -15.85 9.91 23.02
N ARG A 315 -14.92 9.18 23.64
CA ARG A 315 -15.07 8.83 25.05
C ARG A 315 -14.86 10.05 25.92
N GLU A 316 -15.80 10.32 26.82
CA GLU A 316 -15.74 11.45 27.76
C GLU A 316 -14.54 11.38 28.72
N ASP A 317 -14.02 10.18 28.97
CA ASP A 317 -12.83 9.93 29.80
C ASP A 317 -11.50 10.07 29.04
N ALA A 318 -11.54 10.41 27.75
CA ALA A 318 -10.34 10.57 26.94
C ALA A 318 -9.54 11.82 27.35
N PRO A 319 -8.20 11.74 27.40
CA PRO A 319 -7.38 12.93 27.58
C PRO A 319 -7.59 13.88 26.40
N ASN A 320 -7.75 15.17 26.69
CA ASN A 320 -8.03 16.21 25.68
C ASN A 320 -9.34 15.98 24.89
N TYR A 321 -10.40 15.51 25.54
CA TYR A 321 -11.72 15.26 24.95
C TYR A 321 -12.17 16.35 23.95
N GLU A 322 -12.18 17.62 24.36
CA GLU A 322 -12.61 18.74 23.50
C GLU A 322 -11.80 18.83 22.21
N PHE A 323 -10.48 18.68 22.29
CA PHE A 323 -9.59 18.70 21.12
C PHE A 323 -9.86 17.51 20.18
N ILE A 324 -10.13 16.32 20.73
CA ILE A 324 -10.45 15.13 19.94
C ILE A 324 -11.78 15.33 19.21
N VAL A 325 -12.80 15.83 19.92
CA VAL A 325 -14.10 16.16 19.34
C VAL A 325 -13.95 17.15 18.19
N ASP A 326 -13.27 18.27 18.41
CA ASP A 326 -13.05 19.30 17.38
C ASP A 326 -12.28 18.75 16.19
N SER A 327 -11.28 17.89 16.43
CA SER A 327 -10.48 17.25 15.38
C SER A 327 -11.33 16.32 14.51
N VAL A 328 -12.19 15.49 15.11
CA VAL A 328 -13.07 14.57 14.37
C VAL A 328 -14.11 15.35 13.57
N LEU A 329 -14.74 16.37 14.15
CA LEU A 329 -15.72 17.20 13.46
C LEU A 329 -15.10 17.98 12.30
N SER A 330 -13.93 18.61 12.53
CA SER A 330 -13.20 19.30 11.47
C SER A 330 -12.78 18.36 10.35
N TYR A 331 -12.37 17.13 10.69
CA TYR A 331 -12.03 16.13 9.68
C TYR A 331 -13.27 15.70 8.88
N ALA A 332 -14.40 15.41 9.52
CA ALA A 332 -15.65 15.08 8.84
C ALA A 332 -16.12 16.22 7.92
N GLU A 333 -16.06 17.48 8.37
CA GLU A 333 -16.39 18.65 7.56
C GLU A 333 -15.49 18.77 6.32
N LYS A 334 -14.17 18.59 6.48
CA LYS A 334 -13.22 18.57 5.36
C LYS A 334 -13.57 17.50 4.34
N LEU A 335 -13.92 16.29 4.79
CA LEU A 335 -14.30 15.19 3.90
C LEU A 335 -15.61 15.48 3.17
N ARG A 336 -16.64 15.99 3.87
CA ARG A 336 -17.92 16.41 3.25
C ARG A 336 -17.66 17.44 2.15
N TYR A 337 -16.83 18.45 2.43
CA TYR A 337 -16.43 19.44 1.43
C TYR A 337 -15.72 18.82 0.24
N MET A 338 -14.74 17.93 0.47
CA MET A 338 -13.99 17.26 -0.60
C MET A 338 -14.89 16.43 -1.50
N ILE A 339 -15.80 15.63 -0.94
CA ILE A 339 -16.73 14.80 -1.72
C ILE A 339 -17.63 15.70 -2.58
N GLN A 340 -18.21 16.76 -2.01
CA GLN A 340 -19.11 17.68 -2.71
C GLN A 340 -18.44 18.43 -3.87
N ASN A 341 -17.14 18.74 -3.75
CA ASN A 341 -16.40 19.51 -4.74
C ASN A 341 -15.55 18.64 -5.68
N SER A 342 -15.54 17.33 -5.49
CA SER A 342 -14.88 16.37 -6.39
C SER A 342 -15.69 16.11 -7.66
N GLY A 343 -15.02 15.59 -8.69
CA GLY A 343 -15.64 15.05 -9.90
C GLY A 343 -16.12 13.61 -9.70
N GLY A 344 -15.76 12.98 -8.58
CA GLY A 344 -16.11 11.63 -8.17
C GLY A 344 -15.16 11.14 -7.07
N PHE A 345 -15.67 10.32 -6.17
CA PHE A 345 -14.93 9.70 -5.08
C PHE A 345 -15.14 8.19 -5.12
N LEU A 346 -14.09 7.42 -5.36
CA LEU A 346 -14.12 5.96 -5.29
C LEU A 346 -13.70 5.50 -3.89
N SER A 347 -14.52 4.70 -3.21
CA SER A 347 -14.14 4.07 -1.94
C SER A 347 -14.13 2.56 -2.09
N PHE A 348 -12.94 1.98 -1.94
CA PHE A 348 -12.70 0.54 -2.01
C PHE A 348 -12.61 -0.03 -0.61
N PHE A 349 -13.38 -1.09 -0.34
CA PHE A 349 -13.33 -1.77 0.95
C PHE A 349 -13.54 -3.27 0.81
N THR A 350 -13.10 -4.01 1.83
CA THR A 350 -13.17 -5.48 1.84
C THR A 350 -14.49 -5.97 2.44
N GLU A 351 -14.97 -7.13 1.99
CA GLU A 351 -16.14 -7.78 2.59
C GLU A 351 -15.91 -8.07 4.07
N ARG A 352 -14.74 -8.64 4.41
CA ARG A 352 -14.38 -8.94 5.80
C ARG A 352 -14.43 -7.70 6.70
N GLY A 353 -13.77 -6.61 6.30
CA GLY A 353 -13.76 -5.39 7.10
C GLY A 353 -15.13 -4.68 7.17
N ALA A 354 -15.97 -4.81 6.13
CA ALA A 354 -17.36 -4.35 6.20
C ALA A 354 -18.18 -5.16 7.22
N LEU A 355 -18.06 -6.49 7.22
CA LEU A 355 -18.73 -7.37 8.19
C LEU A 355 -18.26 -7.10 9.63
N ASP A 356 -16.95 -6.92 9.82
CA ASP A 356 -16.36 -6.58 11.12
C ASP A 356 -16.90 -5.24 11.63
N PHE A 357 -17.04 -4.24 10.74
CA PHE A 357 -17.69 -2.96 11.06
C PHE A 357 -19.17 -3.15 11.43
N PHE A 358 -19.97 -3.87 10.63
CA PHE A 358 -21.39 -4.08 10.93
C PHE A 358 -21.62 -4.78 12.27
N LYS A 359 -20.71 -5.67 12.66
CA LYS A 359 -20.78 -6.37 13.95
C LYS A 359 -20.34 -5.51 15.12
N SER A 360 -19.28 -4.72 14.94
CA SER A 360 -18.58 -4.06 16.05
C SER A 360 -18.95 -2.58 16.24
N GLY A 361 -19.40 -1.89 15.18
CA GLY A 361 -19.68 -0.46 15.18
C GLY A 361 -18.44 0.45 15.21
N TYR A 362 -17.22 -0.11 15.20
CA TYR A 362 -15.99 0.68 15.22
C TYR A 362 -15.56 1.13 13.83
N LEU A 363 -15.35 2.42 13.65
CA LEU A 363 -14.78 2.96 12.42
C LEU A 363 -13.31 2.54 12.25
N SER A 364 -12.96 2.10 11.05
CA SER A 364 -11.57 1.81 10.67
C SER A 364 -10.69 3.06 10.81
N GLY A 365 -9.54 2.89 11.46
CA GLY A 365 -8.58 3.94 11.80
C GLY A 365 -8.81 4.62 13.16
N PHE A 366 -9.91 4.32 13.87
CA PHE A 366 -10.21 4.94 15.17
C PHE A 366 -9.80 4.03 16.33
N SER A 367 -8.98 4.55 17.24
CA SER A 367 -8.48 3.79 18.39
C SER A 367 -9.57 3.58 19.45
N LYS A 368 -9.78 2.32 19.87
CA LYS A 368 -10.69 1.95 20.97
C LYS A 368 -10.35 2.63 22.30
N LYS A 369 -9.13 3.18 22.45
CA LYS A 369 -8.72 3.98 23.62
C LYS A 369 -9.46 5.32 23.72
N PHE A 370 -9.87 5.89 22.60
CA PHE A 370 -10.46 7.24 22.55
C PHE A 370 -11.90 7.25 22.03
N PHE A 371 -12.36 6.16 21.42
CA PHE A 371 -13.65 6.11 20.74
C PHE A 371 -14.51 4.93 21.18
N TYR A 372 -15.79 5.18 21.42
CA TYR A 372 -16.85 4.17 21.53
C TYR A 372 -17.26 3.67 20.14
N PRO A 373 -17.87 2.47 20.04
CA PRO A 373 -18.52 2.07 18.81
C PRO A 373 -19.71 2.99 18.52
N LEU A 374 -19.98 3.25 17.24
CA LEU A 374 -21.12 4.05 16.85
C LEU A 374 -22.42 3.33 17.14
N LYS A 375 -23.44 4.10 17.53
CA LYS A 375 -24.78 3.58 17.76
C LYS A 375 -25.30 2.94 16.47
N ARG A 376 -26.10 1.89 16.65
CA ARG A 376 -26.65 1.13 15.54
C ARG A 376 -27.54 2.00 14.65
N GLU A 377 -28.38 2.85 15.24
CA GLU A 377 -29.28 3.76 14.53
C GLU A 377 -28.52 4.76 13.65
N ASP A 378 -27.48 5.39 14.19
CA ASP A 378 -26.59 6.29 13.45
C ASP A 378 -25.88 5.56 12.30
N SER A 379 -25.42 4.33 12.55
CA SER A 379 -24.77 3.51 11.53
C SER A 379 -25.73 3.12 10.40
N ILE A 380 -26.98 2.75 10.73
CA ILE A 380 -28.03 2.48 9.74
C ILE A 380 -28.33 3.74 8.92
N SER A 381 -28.47 4.90 9.57
CA SER A 381 -28.72 6.17 8.91
C SER A 381 -27.60 6.53 7.92
N ALA A 382 -26.34 6.46 8.37
CA ALA A 382 -25.16 6.71 7.54
C ALA A 382 -25.08 5.74 6.35
N LEU A 383 -25.33 4.44 6.55
CA LEU A 383 -25.32 3.44 5.48
C LEU A 383 -26.44 3.67 4.45
N LYS A 384 -27.64 4.07 4.89
CA LYS A 384 -28.76 4.42 4.00
C LYS A 384 -28.40 5.63 3.15
N GLN A 385 -27.79 6.66 3.73
CA GLN A 385 -27.35 7.84 3.00
C GLN A 385 -26.23 7.50 2.01
N PHE A 386 -25.24 6.72 2.43
CA PHE A 386 -24.13 6.26 1.61
C PHE A 386 -24.58 5.48 0.37
N CYS A 387 -25.69 4.72 0.47
CA CYS A 387 -26.26 3.97 -0.64
C CYS A 387 -27.35 4.73 -1.41
N SER A 388 -27.60 6.01 -1.11
CA SER A 388 -28.64 6.78 -1.80
C SER A 388 -28.24 7.11 -3.24
N LYS A 389 -29.21 7.16 -4.16
CA LYS A 389 -28.93 7.43 -5.59
C LYS A 389 -28.17 8.72 -5.83
N GLN A 390 -28.43 9.75 -5.02
CA GLN A 390 -27.76 11.04 -5.10
C GLN A 390 -26.28 10.94 -4.71
N GLU A 391 -25.98 10.18 -3.66
CA GLU A 391 -24.62 10.00 -3.18
C GLU A 391 -23.80 9.05 -4.05
N LEU A 392 -24.40 8.00 -4.63
CA LEU A 392 -23.69 7.06 -5.50
C LEU A 392 -23.03 7.71 -6.73
N ILE A 393 -23.53 8.87 -7.17
CA ILE A 393 -22.94 9.66 -8.27
C ILE A 393 -21.67 10.39 -7.81
N ARG A 394 -21.62 10.79 -6.54
CA ARG A 394 -20.52 11.60 -5.96
C ARG A 394 -19.49 10.74 -5.24
N HIS A 395 -19.96 9.71 -4.54
CA HIS A 395 -19.20 8.76 -3.75
C HIS A 395 -19.64 7.36 -4.13
N THR A 396 -18.82 6.70 -4.95
CA THR A 396 -19.10 5.37 -5.48
C THR A 396 -18.42 4.31 -4.61
N PRO A 397 -19.20 3.50 -3.85
CA PRO A 397 -18.67 2.39 -3.09
C PRO A 397 -18.34 1.20 -4.01
N MET A 398 -17.17 0.61 -3.80
CA MET A 398 -16.67 -0.55 -4.53
C MET A 398 -16.24 -1.63 -3.54
N LEU A 399 -17.02 -2.70 -3.44
CA LEU A 399 -16.67 -3.85 -2.62
C LEU A 399 -15.63 -4.72 -3.35
N LEU A 400 -14.50 -4.98 -2.71
CA LEU A 400 -13.49 -5.92 -3.19
C LEU A 400 -14.02 -7.35 -3.07
N LYS A 401 -13.82 -8.16 -4.10
CA LYS A 401 -14.16 -9.58 -4.07
C LYS A 401 -13.29 -10.32 -3.05
N PRO A 402 -13.78 -11.47 -2.53
CA PRO A 402 -12.97 -12.34 -1.69
C PRO A 402 -11.60 -12.62 -2.32
N ASP A 403 -10.57 -12.70 -1.47
CA ASP A 403 -9.18 -12.99 -1.85
C ASP A 403 -8.49 -11.95 -2.77
N CYS A 404 -9.15 -10.83 -3.09
CA CYS A 404 -8.53 -9.75 -3.86
C CYS A 404 -7.39 -9.07 -3.08
N LEU A 405 -7.72 -8.55 -1.89
CA LEU A 405 -6.79 -7.89 -0.98
C LEU A 405 -7.16 -8.24 0.45
N THR A 406 -6.15 -8.48 1.28
CA THR A 406 -6.31 -8.49 2.73
C THR A 406 -5.77 -7.16 3.25
N LEU A 407 -6.57 -6.45 4.05
CA LEU A 407 -6.22 -5.14 4.59
C LEU A 407 -6.41 -5.13 6.11
N SER A 408 -5.49 -4.49 6.82
CA SER A 408 -5.65 -4.21 8.26
C SER A 408 -6.80 -3.22 8.50
N SER A 409 -7.53 -3.38 9.60
CA SER A 409 -8.58 -2.44 10.02
C SER A 409 -8.06 -1.04 10.37
N SER A 410 -6.76 -0.87 10.59
CA SER A 410 -6.13 0.43 10.85
C SER A 410 -5.57 1.10 9.60
N PHE A 411 -5.53 0.40 8.46
CA PHE A 411 -4.91 0.89 7.24
C PHE A 411 -5.91 1.61 6.34
N ARG A 412 -5.51 2.80 5.88
CA ARG A 412 -6.20 3.53 4.81
C ARG A 412 -5.20 4.25 3.92
N ILE A 413 -5.44 4.23 2.62
CA ILE A 413 -4.78 5.14 1.68
C ILE A 413 -5.79 6.07 1.04
N PHE A 414 -5.34 7.30 0.79
CA PHE A 414 -6.13 8.32 0.11
C PHE A 414 -5.31 8.92 -1.03
N SER A 415 -5.96 9.10 -2.18
CA SER A 415 -5.35 9.69 -3.36
C SER A 415 -6.21 10.79 -3.97
N ASP A 416 -5.56 11.86 -4.42
CA ASP A 416 -6.13 12.94 -5.22
C ASP A 416 -5.53 12.90 -6.62
N SER A 417 -6.39 12.89 -7.65
CA SER A 417 -5.94 12.90 -9.05
C SER A 417 -5.06 14.10 -9.40
N ARG A 418 -5.21 15.25 -8.72
CA ARG A 418 -4.49 16.51 -8.98
C ARG A 418 -3.07 16.52 -8.44
N THR A 419 -2.75 15.67 -7.46
CA THR A 419 -1.43 15.62 -6.82
C THR A 419 -0.77 14.28 -7.09
N ASN A 420 0.55 14.25 -7.31
CA ASN A 420 1.31 12.99 -7.40
C ASN A 420 1.71 12.51 -6.00
N LYS A 421 0.78 12.59 -5.04
CA LYS A 421 0.99 12.18 -3.66
C LYS A 421 -0.08 11.19 -3.26
N VAL A 422 0.28 10.25 -2.40
CA VAL A 422 -0.65 9.30 -1.76
C VAL A 422 -0.50 9.44 -0.26
N LEU A 423 -1.60 9.70 0.43
CA LEU A 423 -1.63 9.76 1.89
C LEU A 423 -1.83 8.36 2.44
N PHE A 424 -0.91 7.93 3.30
CA PHE A 424 -1.02 6.71 4.09
C PHE A 424 -1.46 7.08 5.50
N HIS A 425 -2.67 6.68 5.87
CA HIS A 425 -3.18 6.81 7.22
C HIS A 425 -2.82 5.54 7.99
N THR A 426 -1.82 5.68 8.86
CA THR A 426 -1.25 4.63 9.71
C THR A 426 -1.10 5.19 11.13
N GLU A 427 -0.41 4.50 12.05
CA GLU A 427 -0.11 5.05 13.38
C GLU A 427 0.68 6.36 13.29
N LYS A 428 1.58 6.48 12.29
CA LYS A 428 2.27 7.72 11.93
C LYS A 428 1.95 8.09 10.48
N PRO A 429 0.90 8.89 10.23
CA PRO A 429 0.51 9.25 8.88
C PRO A 429 1.62 9.92 8.07
N PHE A 430 1.72 9.59 6.78
CA PHE A 430 2.71 10.16 5.87
C PHE A 430 2.18 10.28 4.44
N PHE A 431 2.66 11.29 3.73
CA PHE A 431 2.52 11.42 2.29
C PHE A 431 3.68 10.74 1.60
N LEU A 432 3.39 9.80 0.71
CA LEU A 432 4.34 9.33 -0.29
C LEU A 432 4.46 10.40 -1.38
N THR A 433 5.65 10.95 -1.54
CA THR A 433 5.91 12.09 -2.44
C THR A 433 6.74 11.74 -3.66
N GLU A 434 7.46 10.61 -3.62
CA GLU A 434 8.16 10.09 -4.77
C GLU A 434 7.17 9.71 -5.88
N GLN A 435 7.49 10.12 -7.11
CA GLN A 435 6.52 10.16 -8.21
C GLN A 435 6.19 8.78 -8.77
N SER A 436 7.19 7.92 -8.98
CA SER A 436 6.98 6.63 -9.65
C SER A 436 6.07 5.71 -8.82
N LEU A 437 6.28 5.66 -7.50
CA LEU A 437 5.49 4.88 -6.55
C LEU A 437 4.09 5.47 -6.37
N ALA A 438 3.98 6.79 -6.18
CA ALA A 438 2.69 7.43 -6.00
C ALA A 438 1.79 7.25 -7.25
N VAL A 439 2.36 7.40 -8.45
CA VAL A 439 1.64 7.15 -9.71
C VAL A 439 1.29 5.66 -9.86
N SER A 440 2.19 4.74 -9.52
CA SER A 440 1.93 3.29 -9.56
C SER A 440 0.70 2.91 -8.74
N ILE A 441 0.60 3.42 -7.50
CA ILE A 441 -0.55 3.16 -6.62
C ILE A 441 -1.82 3.80 -7.18
N LYS A 442 -1.74 5.04 -7.68
CA LYS A 442 -2.87 5.74 -8.28
C LYS A 442 -3.45 5.01 -9.49
N ASP A 443 -2.58 4.54 -10.37
CA ASP A 443 -3.01 3.86 -11.58
C ASP A 443 -3.55 2.45 -11.28
N TYR A 444 -3.02 1.79 -10.24
CA TYR A 444 -3.63 0.57 -9.71
C TYR A 444 -5.07 0.81 -9.19
N LEU A 445 -5.31 1.88 -8.42
CA LEU A 445 -6.65 2.22 -7.92
C LEU A 445 -7.64 2.56 -9.03
N LYS A 446 -7.17 3.15 -10.14
CA LYS A 446 -8.02 3.34 -11.33
C LYS A 446 -8.30 2.02 -12.04
N TYR A 447 -7.27 1.19 -12.22
CA TYR A 447 -7.39 -0.10 -12.89
C TYR A 447 -8.37 -1.03 -12.16
N ILE A 448 -8.25 -1.11 -10.83
CA ILE A 448 -9.08 -2.04 -10.05
C ILE A 448 -10.57 -1.68 -10.12
N ALA A 449 -10.91 -0.40 -10.27
CA ALA A 449 -12.29 0.09 -10.42
C ALA A 449 -13.04 -0.56 -11.60
N ASP A 450 -12.34 -0.80 -12.71
CA ASP A 450 -12.88 -1.39 -13.94
C ASP A 450 -12.52 -2.88 -14.06
N SER A 451 -11.89 -3.46 -13.03
CA SER A 451 -11.42 -4.84 -13.05
C SER A 451 -12.51 -5.82 -12.60
N ASP A 452 -12.23 -7.10 -12.81
CA ASP A 452 -13.04 -8.19 -12.28
C ASP A 452 -12.83 -8.46 -10.79
N GLU A 453 -11.99 -7.68 -10.11
CA GLU A 453 -11.64 -7.86 -8.70
C GLU A 453 -12.57 -7.10 -7.73
N VAL A 454 -13.45 -6.24 -8.26
CA VAL A 454 -14.48 -5.51 -7.50
C VAL A 454 -15.88 -5.91 -7.94
N TYR A 455 -16.84 -5.78 -7.04
CA TYR A 455 -18.26 -5.81 -7.39
C TYR A 455 -18.68 -4.46 -8.00
N SER A 456 -19.73 -4.48 -8.83
CA SER A 456 -20.32 -3.25 -9.33
C SER A 456 -20.83 -2.38 -8.17
N ALA A 457 -20.95 -1.06 -8.39
CA ALA A 457 -21.53 -0.16 -7.39
C ALA A 457 -22.97 -0.59 -6.99
N ALA A 458 -23.73 -1.12 -7.95
CA ALA A 458 -25.09 -1.61 -7.72
C ALA A 458 -25.09 -2.87 -6.83
N ASP A 459 -24.20 -3.82 -7.07
CA ASP A 459 -24.11 -5.03 -6.26
C ASP A 459 -23.50 -4.76 -4.88
N THR A 460 -22.57 -3.81 -4.80
CA THR A 460 -22.04 -3.28 -3.53
C THR A 460 -23.15 -2.64 -2.70
N ALA A 461 -24.01 -1.81 -3.31
CA ALA A 461 -25.16 -1.23 -2.63
C ALA A 461 -26.16 -2.29 -2.16
N LYS A 462 -26.44 -3.33 -2.96
CA LYS A 462 -27.28 -4.47 -2.54
C LYS A 462 -26.68 -5.22 -1.34
N PHE A 463 -25.36 -5.43 -1.34
CA PHE A 463 -24.65 -6.06 -0.22
C PHE A 463 -24.84 -5.25 1.07
N ILE A 464 -24.68 -3.93 1.01
CA ILE A 464 -24.89 -3.04 2.16
C ILE A 464 -26.36 -3.06 2.60
N GLN A 465 -27.30 -2.93 1.67
CA GLN A 465 -28.75 -2.94 1.95
C GLN A 465 -29.21 -4.22 2.64
N LYS A 466 -28.69 -5.38 2.22
CA LYS A 466 -28.94 -6.66 2.89
C LYS A 466 -28.52 -6.62 4.36
N HIS A 467 -27.38 -6.00 4.68
CA HIS A 467 -26.88 -5.89 6.04
C HIS A 467 -27.64 -4.85 6.87
N ILE A 468 -28.10 -3.75 6.26
CA ILE A 468 -29.01 -2.81 6.92
C ILE A 468 -30.25 -3.55 7.45
N LEU A 469 -30.89 -4.39 6.61
CA LEU A 469 -32.07 -5.17 7.02
C LEU A 469 -31.78 -6.16 8.16
N LEU A 470 -30.57 -6.73 8.20
CA LEU A 470 -30.16 -7.62 9.30
C LEU A 470 -29.98 -6.84 10.61
N LEU A 471 -29.37 -5.66 10.55
CA LEU A 471 -29.19 -4.78 11.71
C LEU A 471 -30.54 -4.28 12.26
N GLU A 472 -31.50 -3.99 11.39
CA GLU A 472 -32.87 -3.59 11.79
C GLU A 472 -33.62 -4.73 12.48
N LYS A 473 -33.48 -5.98 12.02
CA LYS A 473 -34.15 -7.16 12.60
C LYS A 473 -33.63 -7.55 14.00
N GLN A 474 -32.39 -7.20 14.33
CA GLN A 474 -31.85 -7.41 15.67
C GLN A 474 -32.48 -6.50 16.74
N HIS A 475 -33.39 -5.58 16.35
CA HIS A 475 -34.15 -4.72 17.27
C HIS A 475 -35.43 -5.39 17.79
N THR A 476 -35.91 -6.45 17.13
CA THR A 476 -37.20 -7.10 17.41
C THR A 476 -37.15 -8.29 18.38
N VAL A 477 -36.04 -8.45 19.11
CA VAL A 477 -35.88 -9.41 20.22
C VAL A 477 -35.24 -8.67 21.38
#